data_AF-A0A9W8LLQ6-F1
#
_entry.id   AF-A0A9W8LLQ6-F1
#
_cell.length_a   1.000
_cell.length_b   1.000
_cell.length_c   1.000
_cell.angle_alpha   90.00
_cell.angle_beta   90.00
_cell.angle_gamma   90.00
#
_symmetry.space_group_name_H-M   'P 1'
#
loop_
_entity.id
_entity.type
_entity.pdbx_description
1 polymer ?
#
loop_
_entity_poly.entity_id
_entity_poly.type
_entity_poly.pdbx_seq_one_letter_code
_entity_poly.pdbx_strand_id
1 'polypeptide(L)'
;MGQYWDIVCVDTLEVTGGLGKLHEVVYSDSLAKEMERILAAAPVRPPSLLPLGVELVAGYATKRLSPIEKLPEEILDKISSFIGSELCLEWFAMACLRFLEAYYRETFRRYRKTSGQWAGKRIICIGDYAKDYPPGFLTPEEEQVIVPDLYCYAADHFGPMPHGSRWTSYGIVRRDLDPFAYLEGPNSILRNLTTKEYVRRSGIKRRNGLGFAVMSRIPWSTDPSVSIECSFAVHRGVWAGHRFDITTTDLVALDDSWRDVTEEVDR
;
A
#
# COMPACT_ATOMS: atom_id res chain seq x y z
N MET A 1 -8.28 -28.24 7.71
CA MET A 1 -6.83 -27.91 7.71
C MET A 1 -6.55 -27.03 6.51
N GLY A 2 -5.60 -26.11 6.62
CA GLY A 2 -5.25 -25.19 5.54
C GLY A 2 -3.77 -24.86 5.59
N GLN A 3 -3.24 -24.41 4.47
CA GLN A 3 -1.85 -24.00 4.33
C GLN A 3 -1.65 -22.56 4.86
N TYR A 4 -0.43 -22.19 5.23
CA TYR A 4 -0.07 -20.83 5.59
C TYR A 4 0.36 -20.04 4.35
N TRP A 5 0.19 -18.72 4.39
CA TRP A 5 0.38 -17.87 3.23
C TRP A 5 1.21 -16.65 3.59
N ASP A 6 2.04 -16.24 2.64
CA ASP A 6 2.77 -14.98 2.71
C ASP A 6 2.78 -14.26 1.36
N ILE A 7 2.76 -12.93 1.40
CA ILE A 7 2.95 -12.11 0.21
C ILE A 7 4.43 -11.74 0.12
N VAL A 8 5.01 -12.03 -1.03
CA VAL A 8 6.44 -11.90 -1.29
C VAL A 8 6.66 -11.00 -2.49
N CYS A 9 7.58 -10.05 -2.36
CA CYS A 9 8.12 -9.27 -3.47
C CYS A 9 9.56 -9.72 -3.74
N VAL A 10 9.76 -10.45 -4.85
CA VAL A 10 11.06 -11.02 -5.19
C VAL A 10 12.06 -9.94 -5.60
N ASP A 11 11.59 -8.86 -6.23
CA ASP A 11 12.46 -7.78 -6.71
C ASP A 11 13.08 -6.95 -5.56
N THR A 12 12.43 -6.89 -4.39
CA THR A 12 13.00 -6.22 -3.20
C THR A 12 13.53 -7.18 -2.15
N LEU A 13 13.30 -8.49 -2.31
CA LEU A 13 13.56 -9.50 -1.28
C LEU A 13 12.85 -9.12 0.03
N GLU A 14 11.56 -8.79 -0.06
CA GLU A 14 10.73 -8.41 1.08
C GLU A 14 9.49 -9.31 1.20
N VAL A 15 9.07 -9.59 2.43
CA VAL A 15 7.96 -10.50 2.75
C VAL A 15 7.07 -9.94 3.86
N THR A 16 5.76 -10.22 3.79
CA THR A 16 4.81 -9.82 4.84
C THR A 16 5.07 -10.53 6.18
N GLY A 17 5.37 -11.82 6.12
CA GLY A 17 5.63 -12.69 7.25
C GLY A 17 4.36 -13.11 8.01
N GLY A 18 4.06 -14.41 8.01
CA GLY A 18 3.11 -15.04 8.92
C GLY A 18 1.67 -14.53 8.81
N LEU A 19 1.13 -14.34 7.59
CA LEU A 19 -0.25 -13.84 7.42
C LEU A 19 -1.36 -14.83 7.81
N GLY A 20 -1.01 -16.06 8.20
CA GLY A 20 -2.00 -17.06 8.61
C GLY A 20 -2.60 -17.80 7.41
N LYS A 21 -3.90 -18.08 7.45
CA LYS A 21 -4.61 -18.82 6.39
C LYS A 21 -5.09 -17.89 5.28
N LEU A 22 -5.38 -18.42 4.08
CA LEU A 22 -5.76 -17.60 2.93
C LEU A 22 -6.96 -16.67 3.21
N HIS A 23 -7.93 -17.12 3.99
CA HIS A 23 -9.08 -16.30 4.35
C HIS A 23 -8.68 -15.09 5.22
N GLU A 24 -7.71 -15.26 6.10
CA GLU A 24 -7.17 -14.18 6.94
C GLU A 24 -6.43 -13.17 6.09
N VAL A 25 -5.71 -13.63 5.05
CA VAL A 25 -5.08 -12.76 4.05
C VAL A 25 -6.16 -11.98 3.29
N VAL A 26 -7.02 -12.67 2.55
CA VAL A 26 -7.94 -12.06 1.59
C VAL A 26 -8.97 -11.15 2.26
N TYR A 27 -9.40 -11.44 3.49
CA TYR A 27 -10.37 -10.62 4.22
C TYR A 27 -9.75 -9.59 5.18
N SER A 28 -8.42 -9.40 5.18
CA SER A 28 -7.76 -8.40 6.03
C SER A 28 -7.86 -6.99 5.46
N ASP A 29 -8.73 -6.18 6.04
CA ASP A 29 -8.86 -4.74 5.71
C ASP A 29 -7.56 -3.97 5.93
N SER A 30 -6.81 -4.31 6.98
CA SER A 30 -5.53 -3.65 7.28
C SER A 30 -4.48 -3.97 6.22
N LEU A 31 -4.42 -5.22 5.77
CA LEU A 31 -3.48 -5.63 4.74
C LEU A 31 -3.87 -5.06 3.38
N ALA A 32 -5.17 -5.04 3.05
CA ALA A 32 -5.64 -4.41 1.81
C ALA A 32 -5.25 -2.93 1.72
N LYS A 33 -5.41 -2.17 2.81
CA LYS A 33 -4.95 -0.77 2.85
C LYS A 33 -3.44 -0.65 2.71
N GLU A 34 -2.68 -1.55 3.32
CA GLU A 34 -1.22 -1.52 3.22
C GLU A 34 -0.77 -1.87 1.80
N MET A 35 -1.41 -2.85 1.15
CA MET A 35 -1.22 -3.17 -0.27
C MET A 35 -1.51 -1.95 -1.16
N GLU A 36 -2.57 -1.18 -0.89
CA GLU A 36 -2.83 0.05 -1.65
C GLU A 36 -1.67 1.07 -1.53
N ARG A 37 -1.07 1.18 -0.34
CA ARG A 37 0.03 2.12 -0.08
C ARG A 37 1.35 1.70 -0.73
N ILE A 38 1.72 0.43 -0.61
CA ILE A 38 2.98 -0.08 -1.17
C ILE A 38 2.93 -0.24 -2.69
N LEU A 39 1.74 -0.35 -3.27
CA LEU A 39 1.52 -0.36 -4.72
C LEU A 39 1.21 1.02 -5.30
N ALA A 40 0.96 2.03 -4.47
CA ALA A 40 0.67 3.38 -4.93
C ALA A 40 1.81 3.90 -5.83
N ALA A 41 1.47 4.31 -7.05
CA ALA A 41 2.34 5.16 -7.84
C ALA A 41 2.57 6.44 -7.02
N ALA A 42 3.83 6.70 -6.63
CA ALA A 42 4.15 7.71 -5.62
C ALA A 42 3.47 9.06 -5.94
N PRO A 43 2.79 9.70 -4.96
CA PRO A 43 2.20 11.01 -5.20
C PRO A 43 3.29 12.00 -5.61
N VAL A 44 3.08 12.66 -6.75
CA VAL A 44 4.07 13.54 -7.39
C VAL A 44 4.39 14.76 -6.50
N ARG A 45 3.49 15.15 -5.60
CA ARG A 45 3.64 16.31 -4.71
C ARG A 45 3.10 16.03 -3.31
N PRO A 46 3.66 16.68 -2.26
CA PRO A 46 2.96 16.79 -0.99
C PRO A 46 1.57 17.39 -1.25
N PRO A 47 0.50 16.89 -0.59
CA PRO A 47 -0.78 17.58 -0.61
C PRO A 47 -0.53 19.05 -0.27
N SER A 48 -0.99 19.95 -1.13
CA SER A 48 -1.03 21.35 -0.76
C SER A 48 -1.91 21.47 0.49
N LEU A 49 -1.56 22.35 1.44
CA LEU A 49 -2.42 22.67 2.58
C LEU A 49 -3.54 23.66 2.21
N LEU A 50 -3.52 24.18 0.97
CA LEU A 50 -4.55 25.07 0.45
C LEU A 50 -5.98 24.48 0.42
N PRO A 51 -6.25 23.16 0.28
CA PRO A 51 -7.59 22.59 0.31
C PRO A 51 -8.12 22.30 1.73
N LEU A 52 -7.34 22.54 2.80
CA LEU A 52 -7.80 22.26 4.17
C LEU A 52 -9.00 23.13 4.62
N GLY A 53 -9.42 24.10 3.79
CA GLY A 53 -10.54 24.98 4.11
C GLY A 53 -10.32 25.76 5.40
N VAL A 54 -9.08 25.78 5.91
CA VAL A 54 -8.65 26.72 6.93
C VAL A 54 -8.54 28.02 6.16
N GLU A 55 -9.67 28.72 5.98
CA GLU A 55 -9.62 30.17 6.08
C GLU A 55 -8.76 30.40 7.31
N LEU A 56 -7.56 30.93 7.09
CA LEU A 56 -6.60 31.27 8.13
C LEU A 56 -7.44 32.08 9.12
N VAL A 57 -7.93 31.44 10.18
CA VAL A 57 -9.03 32.01 10.99
C VAL A 57 -8.55 33.41 11.29
N ALA A 58 -9.26 34.45 10.87
CA ALA A 58 -8.68 35.79 10.76
C ALA A 58 -8.03 36.27 12.08
N GLY A 59 -8.35 35.62 13.21
CA GLY A 59 -7.65 35.72 14.50
C GLY A 59 -6.21 35.19 14.60
N TYR A 60 -5.67 34.44 13.64
CA TYR A 60 -4.23 34.07 13.60
C TYR A 60 -3.37 35.20 13.05
N ALA A 61 -3.91 36.05 12.17
CA ALA A 61 -3.20 37.22 11.65
C ALA A 61 -2.89 38.25 12.75
N THR A 62 -3.61 38.21 13.86
CA THR A 62 -3.44 39.11 15.02
C THR A 62 -2.68 38.46 16.18
N LYS A 63 -2.31 37.17 16.09
CA LYS A 63 -1.66 36.43 17.18
C LYS A 63 -0.15 36.70 17.20
N ARG A 64 0.37 37.08 18.37
CA ARG A 64 1.82 37.19 18.59
C ARG A 64 2.43 35.79 18.58
N LEU A 65 3.18 35.46 17.54
CA LEU A 65 3.85 34.15 17.43
C LEU A 65 4.82 33.95 18.61
N SER A 66 4.80 32.74 19.18
CA SER A 66 5.78 32.28 20.15
C SER A 66 7.18 32.17 19.52
N PRO A 67 8.27 32.12 20.32
CA PRO A 67 9.63 32.00 19.79
C PRO A 67 9.82 30.78 18.88
N ILE A 68 9.19 29.66 19.21
CA ILE A 68 9.25 28.43 18.41
C ILE A 68 8.46 28.57 17.11
N GLU A 69 7.29 29.23 17.14
CA GLU A 69 6.51 29.59 15.96
C GLU A 69 7.17 30.69 15.11
N LYS A 70 8.31 31.25 15.50
CA LYS A 70 9.08 32.20 14.67
C LYS A 70 10.26 31.53 13.95
N LEU A 71 10.54 30.26 14.26
CA LEU A 71 11.64 29.55 13.62
C LEU A 71 11.40 29.38 12.11
N PRO A 72 12.46 29.34 11.29
CA PRO A 72 12.36 28.96 9.88
C PRO A 72 11.74 27.57 9.71
N GLU A 73 11.11 27.33 8.56
CA GLU A 73 10.45 26.06 8.27
C GLU A 73 11.41 24.87 8.33
N GLU A 74 12.66 25.06 7.91
CA GLU A 74 13.70 24.03 7.91
C GLU A 74 14.04 23.57 9.34
N ILE A 75 13.96 24.48 10.31
CA ILE A 75 14.20 24.17 11.71
C ILE A 75 13.00 23.45 12.32
N LEU A 76 11.78 23.88 12.00
CA LEU A 76 10.56 23.17 12.42
C LEU A 76 10.51 21.76 11.84
N ASP A 77 10.85 21.60 10.58
CA ASP A 77 10.99 20.31 9.90
C ASP A 77 12.04 19.43 10.58
N LYS A 78 13.19 20.01 10.94
CA LYS A 78 14.24 19.30 11.66
C LYS A 78 13.77 18.85 13.05
N ILE A 79 13.05 19.70 13.78
CA ILE A 79 12.43 19.36 15.07
C ILE A 79 11.45 18.20 14.88
N SER A 80 10.54 18.30 13.90
CA SER A 80 9.56 17.24 13.58
C SER A 80 10.24 15.91 13.24
N SER A 81 11.37 15.94 12.53
CA SER A 81 12.13 14.73 12.21
C SER A 81 12.69 13.99 13.43
N PHE A 82 12.88 14.67 14.57
CA PHE A 82 13.32 14.05 15.82
C PHE A 82 12.17 13.43 16.63
N ILE A 83 10.91 13.73 16.29
CA ILE A 83 9.75 13.18 16.98
C ILE A 83 9.48 11.77 16.44
N GLY A 84 10.08 10.76 17.08
CA GLY A 84 9.99 9.38 16.61
C GLY A 84 8.61 8.74 16.75
N SER A 85 7.80 9.19 17.71
CA SER A 85 6.43 8.70 17.91
C SER A 85 5.44 9.46 17.05
N GLU A 86 4.67 8.76 16.22
CA GLU A 86 3.59 9.35 15.40
C GLU A 86 2.56 10.09 16.27
N LEU A 87 2.17 9.52 17.42
CA LEU A 87 1.25 10.17 18.36
C LEU A 87 1.78 11.51 18.88
N CYS A 88 3.10 11.57 19.15
CA CYS A 88 3.72 12.83 19.58
C CYS A 88 3.78 13.85 18.43
N LEU A 89 3.94 13.38 17.19
CA LEU A 89 3.93 14.24 16.01
C LEU A 89 2.52 14.83 15.81
N GLU A 90 1.46 14.04 16.01
CA GLU A 90 0.07 14.51 16.00
C GLU A 90 -0.20 15.56 17.08
N TRP A 91 0.22 15.32 18.32
CA TRP A 91 0.07 16.32 19.39
C TRP A 91 0.86 17.60 19.10
N PHE A 92 2.03 17.48 18.49
CA PHE A 92 2.80 18.63 18.01
C PHE A 92 2.02 19.42 16.96
N ALA A 93 1.39 18.73 16.00
CA ALA A 93 0.54 19.34 14.97
C ALA A 93 -0.65 20.11 15.56
N MET A 94 -1.27 19.57 16.61
CA MET A 94 -2.45 20.16 17.25
C MET A 94 -2.15 21.45 18.03
N ALA A 95 -0.89 21.71 18.38
CA ALA A 95 -0.54 22.87 19.20
C ALA A 95 -0.59 24.19 18.41
N CYS A 96 -0.27 24.18 17.10
CA CYS A 96 -0.45 25.36 16.24
C CYS A 96 -0.46 25.02 14.74
N LEU A 97 -1.02 25.93 13.93
CA LEU A 97 -1.06 25.77 12.46
C LEU A 97 0.34 25.62 11.84
N ARG A 98 1.37 26.33 12.33
CA ARG A 98 2.74 26.17 11.78
C ARG A 98 3.33 24.78 12.03
N PHE A 99 2.99 24.17 13.16
CA PHE A 99 3.41 22.81 13.48
C PHE A 99 2.60 21.79 12.71
N LEU A 100 1.34 22.08 12.41
CA LEU A 100 0.54 21.28 11.48
C LEU A 100 1.21 21.21 10.10
N GLU A 101 1.77 22.30 9.58
CA GLU A 101 2.52 22.26 8.31
C GLU A 101 3.81 21.43 8.39
N ALA A 102 4.56 21.57 9.49
CA ALA A 102 5.78 20.79 9.72
C ALA A 102 5.48 19.30 9.89
N TYR A 103 4.39 18.97 10.59
CA TYR A 103 3.79 17.63 10.65
C TYR A 103 3.56 17.10 9.24
N TYR A 104 2.86 17.84 8.37
CA TYR A 104 2.60 17.38 7.01
C TYR A 104 3.83 17.04 6.21
N ARG A 105 4.83 17.93 6.23
CA ARG A 105 6.06 17.72 5.48
C ARG A 105 6.80 16.50 6.00
N GLU A 106 6.88 16.32 7.32
CA GLU A 106 7.55 15.17 7.91
C GLU A 106 6.79 13.85 7.68
N THR A 107 5.48 13.85 7.90
CA THR A 107 4.59 12.72 7.59
C THR A 107 4.75 12.33 6.12
N PHE A 108 4.62 13.27 5.18
CA PHE A 108 4.84 13.01 3.75
C PHE A 108 6.25 12.49 3.44
N ARG A 109 7.30 13.03 4.07
CA ARG A 109 8.67 12.54 3.93
C ARG A 109 8.83 11.10 4.40
N ARG A 110 8.23 10.74 5.54
CA ARG A 110 8.22 9.37 6.07
C ARG A 110 7.49 8.44 5.11
N TYR A 111 6.30 8.82 4.64
CA TYR A 111 5.53 8.03 3.68
C TYR A 111 6.29 7.82 2.39
N ARG A 112 6.89 8.86 1.80
CA ARG A 112 7.63 8.71 0.55
C ARG A 112 8.76 7.67 0.63
N LYS A 113 9.26 7.35 1.82
CA LYS A 113 10.26 6.28 2.01
C LYS A 113 9.66 4.87 1.95
N THR A 114 8.39 4.68 2.30
CA THR A 114 7.75 3.36 2.39
C THR A 114 6.65 3.13 1.35
N SER A 115 6.19 4.20 0.69
CA SER A 115 5.10 4.17 -0.29
C SER A 115 5.59 3.76 -1.67
N GLY A 116 4.76 3.02 -2.40
CA GLY A 116 5.07 2.64 -3.79
C GLY A 116 6.30 1.74 -3.94
N GLN A 117 6.81 1.19 -2.83
CA GLN A 117 8.03 0.37 -2.86
C GLN A 117 7.85 -0.90 -3.67
N TRP A 118 6.63 -1.41 -3.81
CA TRP A 118 6.32 -2.60 -4.60
C TRP A 118 5.66 -2.26 -5.94
N ALA A 119 5.44 -0.97 -6.24
CA ALA A 119 4.89 -0.54 -7.50
C ALA A 119 5.80 -0.98 -8.67
N GLY A 120 5.21 -1.67 -9.64
CA GLY A 120 5.90 -2.23 -10.80
C GLY A 120 6.77 -3.46 -10.52
N LYS A 121 6.74 -4.03 -9.31
CA LYS A 121 7.57 -5.18 -8.92
C LYS A 121 6.81 -6.50 -8.97
N ARG A 122 7.54 -7.62 -9.12
CA ARG A 122 6.98 -8.98 -9.14
C ARG A 122 6.50 -9.36 -7.74
N ILE A 123 5.20 -9.58 -7.59
CA ILE A 123 4.57 -9.92 -6.31
C ILE A 123 3.76 -11.21 -6.45
N ILE A 124 3.84 -12.06 -5.44
CA ILE A 124 3.10 -13.33 -5.35
C ILE A 124 2.60 -13.54 -3.92
N CYS A 125 1.42 -14.10 -3.74
CA CYS A 125 0.96 -14.61 -2.45
C CYS A 125 1.18 -16.13 -2.45
N ILE A 126 2.23 -16.61 -1.80
CA ILE A 126 2.69 -18.00 -1.89
C ILE A 126 2.23 -18.79 -0.66
N GLY A 127 1.71 -20.00 -0.89
CA GLY A 127 1.37 -20.93 0.18
C GLY A 127 2.56 -21.79 0.60
N ASP A 128 2.64 -22.18 1.87
CA ASP A 128 3.72 -23.05 2.41
C ASP A 128 3.72 -24.47 1.84
N TYR A 129 2.68 -24.86 1.11
CA TYR A 129 2.61 -26.14 0.40
C TYR A 129 2.91 -26.00 -1.10
N ALA A 130 3.26 -24.81 -1.60
CA ALA A 130 3.58 -24.60 -2.99
C ALA A 130 4.82 -25.41 -3.40
N LYS A 131 4.73 -26.12 -4.54
CA LYS A 131 5.84 -26.91 -5.11
C LYS A 131 6.25 -26.46 -6.51
N ASP A 132 5.54 -25.48 -7.06
CA ASP A 132 5.79 -24.90 -8.36
C ASP A 132 5.52 -23.39 -8.32
N TYR A 133 5.85 -22.71 -9.41
CA TYR A 133 5.69 -21.27 -9.57
C TYR A 133 5.01 -20.95 -10.91
N PRO A 134 4.41 -19.75 -11.06
CA PRO A 134 3.90 -19.32 -12.35
C PRO A 134 5.03 -19.35 -13.41
N PRO A 135 4.77 -19.82 -14.64
CA PRO A 135 5.79 -19.88 -15.69
C PRO A 135 6.45 -18.51 -15.93
N GLY A 136 7.78 -18.46 -15.91
CA GLY A 136 8.54 -17.23 -16.14
C GLY A 136 8.50 -16.22 -14.98
N PHE A 137 8.00 -16.61 -13.81
CA PHE A 137 8.02 -15.76 -12.62
C PHE A 137 9.44 -15.52 -12.10
N LEU A 138 10.22 -16.59 -11.96
CA LEU A 138 11.63 -16.56 -11.56
C LEU A 138 12.53 -16.61 -12.81
N THR A 139 13.67 -15.93 -12.72
CA THR A 139 14.76 -16.09 -13.68
C THR A 139 15.50 -17.41 -13.45
N PRO A 140 16.19 -17.99 -14.46
CA PRO A 140 16.93 -19.23 -14.29
C PRO A 140 17.98 -19.18 -13.16
N GLU A 141 18.54 -18.00 -12.88
CA GLU A 141 19.49 -17.77 -11.80
C GLU A 141 18.78 -17.76 -10.43
N GLU A 142 17.62 -17.11 -10.33
CA GLU A 142 16.79 -17.11 -9.12
C GLU A 142 16.27 -18.52 -8.81
N GLU A 143 15.88 -19.29 -9.82
CA GLU A 143 15.43 -20.66 -9.64
C GLU A 143 16.51 -21.53 -8.98
N GLN A 144 17.79 -21.36 -9.30
CA GLN A 144 18.87 -22.15 -8.68
C GLN A 144 19.05 -21.87 -7.19
N VAL A 145 18.64 -20.68 -6.72
CA VAL A 145 18.85 -20.23 -5.34
C VAL A 145 17.58 -20.41 -4.49
N ILE A 146 16.42 -20.11 -5.06
CA ILE A 146 15.13 -20.04 -4.38
C ILE A 146 14.41 -21.40 -4.37
N VAL A 147 14.62 -22.23 -5.40
CA VAL A 147 14.03 -23.58 -5.46
C VAL A 147 14.80 -24.47 -4.48
N PRO A 148 14.12 -25.25 -3.61
CA PRO A 148 12.77 -25.81 -3.82
C PRO A 148 11.60 -24.96 -3.33
N ASP A 149 11.78 -24.06 -2.36
CA ASP A 149 10.67 -23.51 -1.58
C ASP A 149 10.86 -22.01 -1.29
N LEU A 150 10.18 -21.17 -2.09
CA LEU A 150 10.17 -19.72 -1.92
C LEU A 150 9.56 -19.29 -0.58
N TYR A 151 8.58 -20.03 -0.05
CA TYR A 151 7.95 -19.68 1.23
C TYR A 151 8.98 -19.76 2.36
N CYS A 152 9.67 -20.89 2.48
CA CYS A 152 10.74 -21.06 3.47
C CYS A 152 11.93 -20.15 3.19
N TYR A 153 12.35 -20.02 1.92
CA TYR A 153 13.48 -19.17 1.55
C TYR A 153 13.23 -17.69 1.93
N ALA A 154 12.03 -17.18 1.66
CA ALA A 154 11.65 -15.82 2.02
C ALA A 154 11.62 -15.63 3.55
N ALA A 155 11.11 -16.61 4.31
CA ALA A 155 11.09 -16.52 5.78
C ALA A 155 12.50 -16.34 6.39
N ASP A 156 13.53 -16.95 5.78
CA ASP A 156 14.91 -16.91 6.29
C ASP A 156 15.74 -15.75 5.73
N HIS A 157 15.48 -15.32 4.49
CA HIS A 157 16.37 -14.42 3.75
C HIS A 157 15.77 -13.05 3.42
N PHE A 158 14.43 -12.91 3.44
CA PHE A 158 13.78 -11.68 3.01
C PHE A 158 13.63 -10.70 4.18
N GLY A 159 13.74 -9.42 3.88
CA GLY A 159 13.44 -8.36 4.83
C GLY A 159 11.94 -8.25 5.10
N PRO A 160 11.54 -7.64 6.22
CA PRO A 160 10.14 -7.35 6.46
C PRO A 160 9.62 -6.39 5.39
N MET A 161 8.38 -6.61 4.95
CA MET A 161 7.65 -5.68 4.09
C MET A 161 7.76 -4.25 4.64
N PRO A 162 7.95 -3.23 3.77
CA PRO A 162 7.92 -1.83 4.18
C PRO A 162 6.55 -1.53 4.80
N HIS A 163 6.48 -1.49 6.12
CA HIS A 163 5.26 -1.13 6.82
C HIS A 163 5.29 0.37 7.05
N GLY A 164 4.23 1.06 6.62
CA GLY A 164 3.90 2.35 7.24
C GLY A 164 3.66 2.12 8.73
N SER A 165 4.21 2.99 9.59
CA SER A 165 3.87 3.00 11.01
C SER A 165 2.36 2.82 11.17
N ARG A 166 1.94 1.76 11.88
CA ARG A 166 0.55 1.31 11.99
C ARG A 166 -0.32 2.51 12.37
N TRP A 167 -1.07 3.05 11.42
CA TRP A 167 -2.04 4.11 11.70
C TRP A 167 -3.20 3.52 12.49
N THR A 168 -3.06 3.46 13.80
CA THR A 168 -4.21 3.68 14.65
C THR A 168 -4.50 5.17 14.54
N SER A 169 -5.39 5.54 13.63
CA SER A 169 -6.04 6.84 13.67
C SER A 169 -6.75 6.92 15.02
N TYR A 170 -6.08 7.44 16.04
CA TYR A 170 -6.79 8.27 17.00
C TYR A 170 -7.28 9.41 16.12
N GLY A 171 -8.58 9.45 15.82
CA GLY A 171 -9.23 10.24 14.75
C GLY A 171 -9.07 11.77 14.85
N ILE A 172 -7.84 12.25 14.97
CA ILE A 172 -7.44 13.62 15.23
C ILE A 172 -6.91 14.24 13.93
N VAL A 173 -6.21 13.45 13.10
CA VAL A 173 -5.80 13.86 11.75
C VAL A 173 -7.01 13.71 10.82
N ARG A 174 -7.53 14.83 10.26
CA ARG A 174 -8.66 14.76 9.31
C ARG A 174 -8.29 13.87 8.13
N ARG A 175 -9.26 13.17 7.53
CA ARG A 175 -9.06 12.41 6.28
C ARG A 175 -8.35 13.20 5.18
N ASP A 176 -8.59 14.50 5.12
CA ASP A 176 -8.02 15.44 4.13
C ASP A 176 -6.48 15.52 4.16
N LEU A 177 -5.88 14.88 5.16
CA LEU A 177 -4.49 14.99 5.55
C LEU A 177 -3.73 13.68 5.33
N ASP A 178 -4.44 12.61 4.96
CA ASP A 178 -3.83 11.37 4.51
C ASP A 178 -3.25 11.59 3.11
N PRO A 179 -1.93 11.44 2.89
CA PRO A 179 -1.31 11.59 1.58
C PRO A 179 -1.83 10.59 0.54
N PHE A 180 -2.58 9.56 0.95
CA PHE A 180 -3.23 8.58 0.07
C PHE A 180 -4.74 8.74 -0.02
N ALA A 181 -5.34 9.76 0.59
CA ALA A 181 -6.78 10.01 0.46
C ALA A 181 -7.22 10.11 -1.01
N TYR A 182 -6.33 10.55 -1.90
CA TYR A 182 -6.59 10.59 -3.34
C TYR A 182 -6.85 9.21 -3.97
N LEU A 183 -6.30 8.12 -3.39
CA LEU A 183 -6.55 6.74 -3.82
C LEU A 183 -7.87 6.17 -3.30
N GLU A 184 -8.50 6.81 -2.31
CA GLU A 184 -9.84 6.46 -1.87
C GLU A 184 -10.93 6.99 -2.83
N GLY A 185 -10.56 7.92 -3.71
CA GLY A 185 -11.47 8.53 -4.68
C GLY A 185 -11.95 7.58 -5.79
N PRO A 186 -13.06 7.89 -6.48
CA PRO A 186 -13.68 7.03 -7.49
C PRO A 186 -12.85 6.87 -8.77
N ASN A 187 -11.90 7.79 -9.00
CA ASN A 187 -11.00 7.80 -10.17
C ASN A 187 -9.78 6.89 -10.00
N SER A 188 -9.65 6.24 -8.85
CA SER A 188 -8.52 5.36 -8.55
C SER A 188 -8.62 4.06 -9.34
N ILE A 189 -7.49 3.64 -9.89
CA ILE A 189 -7.35 2.44 -10.70
C ILE A 189 -6.17 1.60 -10.21
N LEU A 190 -6.37 0.29 -10.18
CA LEU A 190 -5.30 -0.70 -10.08
C LEU A 190 -4.93 -1.10 -11.51
N ARG A 191 -3.63 -1.12 -11.82
CA ARG A 191 -3.14 -1.54 -13.13
C ARG A 191 -2.24 -2.76 -12.96
N ASN A 192 -2.55 -3.80 -13.71
CA ASN A 192 -1.65 -4.92 -13.96
C ASN A 192 -0.77 -4.56 -15.15
N LEU A 193 0.49 -4.24 -14.87
CA LEU A 193 1.47 -3.79 -15.87
C LEU A 193 1.94 -4.94 -16.78
N THR A 194 1.83 -6.19 -16.32
CA THR A 194 2.22 -7.40 -17.07
C THR A 194 1.23 -7.70 -18.19
N THR A 195 -0.07 -7.69 -17.90
CA THR A 195 -1.12 -8.07 -18.86
C THR A 195 -1.83 -6.89 -19.51
N LYS A 196 -1.49 -5.65 -19.11
CA LYS A 196 -2.20 -4.43 -19.52
C LYS A 196 -3.69 -4.48 -19.18
N GLU A 197 -4.00 -5.00 -18.00
CA GLU A 197 -5.36 -5.01 -17.45
C GLU A 197 -5.49 -3.95 -16.36
N TYR A 198 -6.69 -3.42 -16.15
CA TYR A 198 -6.93 -2.47 -15.06
C TYR A 198 -8.29 -2.69 -14.41
N VAL A 199 -8.38 -2.26 -13.15
CA VAL A 199 -9.59 -2.33 -12.31
C VAL A 199 -9.88 -0.94 -11.78
N ARG A 200 -11.13 -0.49 -11.93
CA ARG A 200 -11.61 0.78 -11.39
C ARG A 200 -12.13 0.57 -9.98
N ARG A 201 -11.71 1.44 -9.05
CA ARG A 201 -12.22 1.43 -7.67
C ARG A 201 -13.74 1.57 -7.62
N SER A 202 -14.28 2.45 -8.46
CA SER A 202 -15.72 2.74 -8.54
C SER A 202 -16.59 1.54 -8.94
N GLY A 203 -16.02 0.50 -9.56
CA GLY A 203 -16.76 -0.72 -9.90
C GLY A 203 -16.61 -1.86 -8.89
N ILE A 204 -15.75 -1.73 -7.89
CA ILE A 204 -15.63 -2.72 -6.80
C ILE A 204 -16.72 -2.42 -5.77
N LYS A 205 -17.69 -3.33 -5.61
CA LYS A 205 -18.79 -3.19 -4.65
C LYS A 205 -18.38 -3.66 -3.26
N ARG A 206 -17.38 -4.55 -3.17
CA ARG A 206 -16.85 -5.04 -1.89
C ARG A 206 -16.08 -3.94 -1.15
N ARG A 207 -16.20 -3.93 0.18
CA ARG A 207 -15.67 -2.89 1.08
C ARG A 207 -14.14 -2.72 1.07
N ASN A 208 -13.41 -3.62 0.42
CA ASN A 208 -11.98 -3.83 0.69
C ASN A 208 -11.05 -3.18 -0.37
N GLY A 209 -11.62 -2.36 -1.27
CA GLY A 209 -10.84 -1.50 -2.16
C GLY A 209 -10.02 -2.23 -3.24
N LEU A 210 -9.03 -1.52 -3.77
CA LEU A 210 -8.12 -2.02 -4.81
C LEU A 210 -7.08 -3.01 -4.24
N GLY A 211 -6.75 -2.89 -2.94
CA GLY A 211 -5.84 -3.84 -2.28
C GLY A 211 -6.39 -5.26 -2.29
N PHE A 212 -7.69 -5.42 -2.02
CA PHE A 212 -8.39 -6.70 -2.12
C PHE A 212 -8.39 -7.28 -3.53
N ALA A 213 -8.59 -6.44 -4.54
CA ALA A 213 -8.56 -6.85 -5.95
C ALA A 213 -7.22 -7.53 -6.31
N VAL A 214 -6.10 -7.00 -5.81
CA VAL A 214 -4.79 -7.65 -5.97
C VAL A 214 -4.73 -8.95 -5.17
N MET A 215 -4.99 -8.88 -3.87
CA MET A 215 -4.79 -9.99 -2.93
C MET A 215 -5.62 -11.24 -3.27
N SER A 216 -6.80 -11.06 -3.86
CA SER A 216 -7.66 -12.16 -4.30
C SER A 216 -7.20 -12.86 -5.59
N ARG A 217 -6.30 -12.24 -6.36
CA ARG A 217 -5.88 -12.71 -7.70
C ARG A 217 -4.42 -13.14 -7.78
N ILE A 218 -3.60 -12.83 -6.78
CA ILE A 218 -2.19 -13.24 -6.67
C ILE A 218 -1.87 -14.53 -5.87
N PRO A 219 -2.82 -15.27 -5.22
CA PRO A 219 -2.44 -16.50 -4.51
C PRO A 219 -1.89 -17.59 -5.44
N TRP A 220 -0.90 -18.34 -4.96
CA TRP A 220 -0.30 -19.46 -5.66
C TRP A 220 0.06 -20.60 -4.69
N SER A 221 -0.41 -21.81 -5.00
CA SER A 221 0.03 -23.06 -4.39
C SER A 221 -0.32 -24.24 -5.29
N THR A 222 0.42 -25.34 -5.18
CA THR A 222 0.05 -26.63 -5.78
C THR A 222 -1.04 -27.35 -4.99
N ASP A 223 -1.19 -27.03 -3.71
CA ASP A 223 -2.16 -27.65 -2.82
C ASP A 223 -3.47 -26.83 -2.73
N PRO A 224 -4.63 -27.45 -2.91
CA PRO A 224 -5.93 -26.76 -2.88
C PRO A 224 -6.42 -26.39 -1.47
N SER A 225 -5.69 -26.76 -0.40
CA SER A 225 -6.12 -26.57 0.99
C SER A 225 -6.03 -25.11 1.43
N VAL A 226 -7.06 -24.34 1.10
CA VAL A 226 -7.13 -22.88 1.38
C VAL A 226 -7.95 -22.51 2.61
N SER A 227 -8.67 -23.47 3.21
CA SER A 227 -9.60 -23.23 4.33
C SER A 227 -10.62 -22.11 4.05
N ILE A 228 -11.07 -22.03 2.80
CA ILE A 228 -12.18 -21.21 2.30
C ILE A 228 -13.11 -22.14 1.53
N GLU A 229 -14.41 -22.05 1.78
CA GLU A 229 -15.40 -22.68 0.92
C GLU A 229 -15.55 -21.84 -0.36
N CYS A 230 -14.99 -22.33 -1.46
CA CYS A 230 -14.98 -21.62 -2.73
C CYS A 230 -15.16 -22.62 -3.88
N SER A 231 -15.98 -22.27 -4.86
CA SER A 231 -16.26 -23.12 -6.03
C SER A 231 -15.17 -23.06 -7.11
N PHE A 232 -14.15 -22.21 -6.94
CA PHE A 232 -13.05 -22.03 -7.88
C PHE A 232 -11.68 -22.15 -7.20
N ALA A 233 -10.66 -22.44 -8.01
CA ALA A 233 -9.29 -22.66 -7.56
C ALA A 233 -8.59 -21.36 -7.14
N VAL A 234 -9.01 -20.76 -6.02
CA VAL A 234 -8.43 -19.52 -5.46
C VAL A 234 -6.94 -19.60 -5.18
N HIS A 235 -6.38 -20.81 -5.02
CA HIS A 235 -4.95 -21.07 -4.83
C HIS A 235 -4.13 -20.96 -6.13
N ARG A 236 -4.76 -20.74 -7.29
CA ARG A 236 -4.10 -20.53 -8.59
C ARG A 236 -4.56 -19.21 -9.20
N GLY A 237 -4.13 -18.14 -8.57
CA GLY A 237 -4.41 -16.78 -8.96
C GLY A 237 -3.81 -16.43 -10.33
N VAL A 238 -4.64 -15.91 -11.23
CA VAL A 238 -4.26 -15.51 -12.60
C VAL A 238 -3.25 -14.36 -12.65
N TRP A 239 -3.02 -13.71 -11.51
CA TRP A 239 -2.14 -12.55 -11.37
C TRP A 239 -0.91 -12.84 -10.52
N ALA A 240 -0.72 -14.10 -10.10
CA ALA A 240 0.44 -14.50 -9.32
C ALA A 240 1.75 -14.19 -10.08
N GLY A 241 2.64 -13.44 -9.44
CA GLY A 241 3.95 -13.08 -9.99
C GLY A 241 3.94 -11.88 -10.94
N HIS A 242 2.79 -11.23 -11.15
CA HIS A 242 2.69 -10.05 -12.01
C HIS A 242 3.17 -8.77 -11.33
N ARG A 243 3.22 -7.69 -12.11
CA ARG A 243 3.64 -6.35 -11.70
C ARG A 243 2.44 -5.41 -11.62
N PHE A 244 2.31 -4.68 -10.52
CA PHE A 244 1.13 -3.82 -10.27
C PHE A 244 1.51 -2.40 -9.87
N ASP A 245 0.65 -1.45 -10.17
CA ASP A 245 0.61 -0.19 -9.45
C ASP A 245 -0.82 0.32 -9.27
N ILE A 246 -0.99 1.27 -8.36
CA ILE A 246 -2.27 1.94 -8.11
C ILE A 246 -2.09 3.43 -8.35
N THR A 247 -2.94 4.01 -9.19
CA THR A 247 -2.88 5.42 -9.56
C THR A 247 -4.29 5.96 -9.82
N THR A 248 -4.43 7.17 -10.36
CA THR A 248 -5.73 7.73 -10.77
C THR A 248 -5.76 7.97 -12.26
N THR A 249 -6.96 7.95 -12.85
CA THR A 249 -7.18 8.31 -14.25
C THR A 249 -6.78 9.76 -14.57
N ASP A 250 -6.71 10.62 -13.55
CA ASP A 250 -6.26 12.00 -13.69
C ASP A 250 -4.73 12.09 -13.89
N LEU A 251 -3.98 11.11 -13.41
CA LEU A 251 -2.52 11.05 -13.51
C LEU A 251 -2.05 10.24 -14.71
N VAL A 252 -2.80 9.21 -15.11
CA VAL A 252 -2.45 8.38 -16.25
C VAL A 252 -3.66 8.13 -17.14
N ALA A 253 -3.53 8.54 -18.40
CA ALA A 253 -4.47 8.15 -19.45
C ALA A 253 -4.28 6.67 -19.80
N LEU A 254 -5.38 5.94 -19.86
CA LEU A 254 -5.43 4.58 -20.39
C LEU A 254 -5.72 4.69 -21.90
N ASP A 255 -4.85 4.12 -22.73
CA ASP A 255 -5.07 3.98 -24.17
C ASP A 255 -5.83 2.68 -24.50
N ASP A 256 -6.10 2.45 -25.78
CA ASP A 256 -6.84 1.28 -26.27
C ASP A 256 -6.12 -0.07 -26.03
N SER A 257 -4.86 -0.06 -25.57
CA SER A 257 -4.13 -1.29 -25.22
C SER A 257 -4.53 -1.86 -23.85
N TRP A 258 -5.26 -1.08 -23.04
CA TRP A 258 -5.66 -1.49 -21.70
C TRP A 258 -7.04 -2.14 -21.65
N ARG A 259 -7.14 -3.31 -21.00
CA ARG A 259 -8.38 -4.06 -20.82
C ARG A 259 -8.99 -3.79 -19.45
N ASP A 260 -10.25 -3.33 -19.42
CA ASP A 260 -11.01 -3.20 -18.17
C ASP A 260 -11.46 -4.58 -17.69
N VAL A 261 -11.04 -4.98 -16.48
CA VAL A 261 -11.43 -6.27 -15.87
C VAL A 261 -12.16 -6.07 -14.55
N THR A 262 -12.72 -4.87 -14.31
CA THR A 262 -13.37 -4.51 -13.06
C THR A 262 -14.51 -5.48 -12.68
N GLU A 263 -15.36 -5.84 -13.64
CA GLU A 263 -16.47 -6.78 -13.40
C GLU A 263 -16.00 -8.21 -13.15
N GLU A 264 -14.87 -8.62 -13.74
CA GLU A 264 -14.32 -9.96 -13.50
C GLU A 264 -13.84 -10.07 -12.05
N VAL A 265 -13.26 -8.99 -11.51
CA VAL A 265 -12.65 -8.94 -10.17
C VAL A 265 -13.69 -8.76 -9.06
N ASP A 266 -14.84 -8.14 -9.34
CA ASP A 266 -15.92 -7.96 -8.35
C ASP A 266 -16.74 -9.24 -8.06
N ARG A 267 -16.65 -10.26 -8.92
CA ARG A 267 -17.33 -11.57 -8.75
C ARG A 267 -16.71 -12.36 -7.58
#